data_AF-A0A0B6YVM8-F1
#
_entry.id   AF-A0A0B6YVM8-F1
#
_cell.length_a   1.000
_cell.length_b   1.000
_cell.length_c   1.000
_cell.angle_alpha   90.00
_cell.angle_beta   90.00
_cell.angle_gamma   90.00
#
_symmetry.space_group_name_H-M   'P 1'
#
loop_
_entity.id
_entity.type
_entity.pdbx_description
1 polymer ?
#
loop_
_entity_poly.entity_id
_entity_poly.type
_entity_poly.pdbx_seq_one_letter_code
_entity_poly.pdbx_strand_id
1 'polypeptide(L)'
;LEMVQAVQGPCDPENLAAVLRKDAAYNAVGLASFDLFDEIDFDSWFTSHLLQELQIKHKSYRVIRKRVVWLMGQWVGVKMSVNLRPALYEAVLGLLDTQEDLAVRLEAAQTL
;
A
#
# COMPACT_ATOMS: atom_id res chain seq x y z
N LEU A 1 -8.51 1.67 14.89
CA LEU A 1 -7.45 2.67 14.62
C LEU A 1 -6.09 2.30 15.21
N GLU A 2 -6.01 1.81 16.46
CA GLU A 2 -4.72 1.40 17.08
C GLU A 2 -3.90 0.41 16.23
N MET A 3 -4.56 -0.55 15.56
CA MET A 3 -3.87 -1.49 14.67
C MET A 3 -3.16 -0.78 13.51
N VAL A 4 -3.77 0.26 12.92
CA VAL A 4 -3.18 1.02 11.80
C VAL A 4 -2.00 1.85 12.30
N GLN A 5 -2.17 2.53 13.43
CA GLN A 5 -1.11 3.31 14.08
C GLN A 5 0.11 2.44 14.44
N ALA A 6 -0.12 1.20 14.90
CA ALA A 6 0.95 0.27 15.26
C ALA A 6 1.75 -0.27 14.06
N VAL A 7 1.23 -0.14 12.84
CA VAL A 7 1.92 -0.62 11.62
C VAL A 7 2.29 0.50 10.65
N GLN A 8 2.13 1.77 11.05
CA GLN A 8 2.54 2.92 10.23
C GLN A 8 4.07 2.97 10.09
N GLY A 9 4.54 3.04 8.85
CA GLY A 9 5.95 3.22 8.50
C GLY A 9 6.76 1.93 8.43
N PRO A 10 7.97 1.95 7.85
CA PRO A 10 8.71 0.75 7.46
C PRO A 10 8.94 -0.23 8.63
N CYS A 11 8.76 -1.52 8.37
CA CYS A 11 9.12 -2.57 9.32
C CYS A 11 10.40 -3.27 8.87
N ASP A 12 11.11 -3.89 9.80
CA ASP A 12 12.30 -4.70 9.49
C ASP A 12 11.95 -5.81 8.48
N PRO A 13 12.53 -5.78 7.26
CA PRO A 13 12.26 -6.78 6.22
C PRO A 13 12.76 -8.19 6.56
N GLU A 14 13.68 -8.33 7.51
CA GLU A 14 14.18 -9.63 7.97
C GLU A 14 13.27 -10.26 9.02
N ASN A 15 12.45 -9.44 9.69
CA ASN A 15 11.43 -9.92 10.63
C ASN A 15 10.14 -10.30 9.89
N LEU A 16 10.06 -11.56 9.46
CA LEU A 16 8.89 -12.08 8.75
C LEU A 16 7.57 -11.89 9.52
N ALA A 17 7.57 -12.06 10.84
CA ALA A 17 6.37 -11.88 11.65
C ALA A 17 5.90 -10.41 11.68
N ALA A 18 6.81 -9.44 11.61
CA ALA A 18 6.46 -8.03 11.48
C ALA A 18 5.87 -7.73 10.10
N VAL A 19 6.49 -8.25 9.03
CA VAL A 19 5.99 -8.11 7.65
C VAL A 19 4.58 -8.68 7.52
N LEU A 20 4.33 -9.90 8.01
CA LEU A 20 3.02 -10.54 7.90
C LEU A 20 1.94 -9.84 8.74
N ARG A 21 2.28 -9.34 9.93
CA ARG A 21 1.33 -8.54 10.73
C ARG A 21 0.94 -7.25 10.02
N LYS A 22 1.89 -6.57 9.39
CA LYS A 22 1.61 -5.39 8.58
C LYS A 22 0.75 -5.73 7.37
N ASP A 23 1.07 -6.78 6.63
CA ASP A 23 0.25 -7.24 5.50
C ASP A 23 -1.20 -7.49 5.92
N ALA A 24 -1.39 -8.21 7.03
CA ALA A 24 -2.71 -8.50 7.58
C ALA A 24 -3.47 -7.23 7.98
N ALA A 25 -2.80 -6.28 8.63
CA ALA A 25 -3.39 -5.00 9.02
C ALA A 25 -3.81 -4.19 7.79
N TYR A 26 -2.94 -4.06 6.78
CA TYR A 26 -3.27 -3.34 5.54
C TYR A 26 -4.39 -4.03 4.76
N ASN A 27 -4.41 -5.37 4.74
CA ASN A 27 -5.48 -6.13 4.14
C ASN A 27 -6.83 -5.84 4.80
N ALA A 28 -6.88 -5.86 6.14
CA ALA A 28 -8.10 -5.54 6.88
C ALA A 28 -8.58 -4.10 6.61
N VAL A 29 -7.67 -3.13 6.55
CA VAL A 29 -8.00 -1.73 6.25
C VAL A 29 -8.52 -1.56 4.82
N GLY A 30 -7.94 -2.27 3.85
CA GLY A 30 -8.42 -2.22 2.46
C GLY A 30 -9.79 -2.86 2.30
N LEU A 31 -10.04 -3.99 2.96
CA LEU A 31 -11.34 -4.66 2.92
C LEU A 31 -12.46 -3.84 3.60
N ALA A 32 -12.12 -3.08 4.64
CA ALA A 32 -13.04 -2.23 5.38
C ALA A 32 -12.98 -0.77 4.92
N SER A 33 -12.54 -0.47 3.69
CA SER A 33 -12.39 0.90 3.21
C SER A 33 -13.70 1.70 3.28
N PHE A 34 -14.83 1.08 2.94
CA PHE A 34 -16.17 1.69 3.04
C PHE A 34 -16.64 1.93 4.48
N ASP A 35 -16.10 1.23 5.47
CA ASP A 35 -16.46 1.43 6.88
C ASP A 35 -15.49 2.42 7.56
N LEU A 36 -14.25 2.50 7.08
CA LEU A 36 -13.17 3.26 7.70
C LEU A 36 -12.88 4.61 7.04
N PHE A 37 -13.59 4.98 5.98
CA PHE A 37 -13.26 6.18 5.20
C PHE A 37 -13.33 7.47 6.02
N ASP A 38 -14.20 7.57 7.03
CA ASP A 38 -14.27 8.75 7.90
C ASP A 38 -13.27 8.72 9.06
N GLU A 39 -12.69 7.56 9.34
CA GLU A 39 -11.77 7.35 10.45
C GLU A 39 -10.30 7.44 10.03
N ILE A 40 -10.00 7.26 8.74
CA ILE A 40 -8.64 7.24 8.21
C ILE A 40 -8.46 8.37 7.19
N ASP A 41 -7.52 9.27 7.47
CA ASP A 41 -7.01 10.21 6.49
C ASP A 41 -6.07 9.50 5.50
N PHE A 42 -6.69 8.91 4.46
CA PHE A 42 -5.98 8.13 3.47
C PHE A 42 -5.03 8.98 2.61
N ASP A 43 -5.38 10.23 2.34
CA ASP A 43 -4.55 11.14 1.55
C ASP A 43 -3.21 11.44 2.27
N SER A 44 -3.30 11.75 3.56
CA SER A 44 -2.12 11.91 4.41
C SER A 44 -1.33 10.62 4.50
N TRP A 45 -1.98 9.48 4.75
CA TRP A 45 -1.29 8.19 4.88
C TRP A 45 -0.59 7.75 3.58
N PHE A 46 -1.24 7.96 2.44
CA PHE A 46 -0.69 7.69 1.11
C PHE A 46 0.61 8.46 0.88
N THR A 47 0.58 9.78 1.10
CA THR A 47 1.72 10.66 0.82
C THR A 47 2.87 10.51 1.83
N SER A 48 2.54 10.27 3.11
CA SER A 48 3.54 10.22 4.19
C SER A 48 4.19 8.85 4.37
N HIS A 49 3.48 7.75 4.12
CA HIS A 49 3.99 6.39 4.42
C HIS A 49 3.94 5.47 3.20
N LEU A 50 2.77 5.31 2.57
CA LEU A 50 2.60 4.27 1.54
C LEU A 50 3.55 4.45 0.35
N LEU A 51 3.72 5.68 -0.14
CA LEU A 51 4.68 5.98 -1.22
C LEU A 51 6.11 5.62 -0.84
N GLN A 52 6.52 5.87 0.40
CA GLN A 52 7.87 5.53 0.87
C GLN A 52 8.06 4.01 0.92
N GLU A 53 7.05 3.27 1.37
CA GLU A 53 7.10 1.82 1.45
C GLU A 53 7.22 1.14 0.09
N LEU A 54 6.63 1.72 -0.97
CA LEU A 54 6.78 1.23 -2.35
C LEU A 54 8.23 1.33 -2.86
N GLN A 55 9.03 2.25 -2.32
CA GLN A 55 10.42 2.43 -2.72
C GLN A 55 11.38 1.42 -2.06
N ILE A 56 10.93 0.67 -1.04
CA ILE A 56 11.78 -0.30 -0.34
C ILE A 56 11.97 -1.53 -1.22
N LYS A 57 13.15 -1.65 -1.86
CA LYS A 57 13.47 -2.72 -2.83
C LYS A 57 13.95 -4.05 -2.21
N HIS A 58 13.90 -4.18 -0.88
CA HIS A 58 14.25 -5.44 -0.22
C HIS A 58 13.34 -6.59 -0.68
N LYS A 59 13.89 -7.79 -0.87
CA LYS A 59 13.18 -8.95 -1.43
C LYS A 59 11.98 -9.36 -0.59
N SER A 60 12.14 -9.44 0.73
CA SER A 60 11.03 -9.78 1.65
C SER A 60 9.94 -8.71 1.70
N TYR A 61 10.28 -7.45 1.39
CA TYR A 61 9.35 -6.33 1.40
C TYR A 61 8.40 -6.31 0.20
N ARG A 62 8.60 -7.20 -0.79
CA ARG A 62 7.69 -7.37 -1.93
C ARG A 62 6.24 -7.66 -1.51
N VAL A 63 6.05 -8.34 -0.37
CA VAL A 63 4.73 -8.64 0.19
C VAL A 63 4.02 -7.34 0.53
N ILE A 64 4.71 -6.42 1.21
CA ILE A 64 4.18 -5.11 1.55
C ILE A 64 3.97 -4.27 0.29
N ARG A 65 4.93 -4.24 -0.65
CA ARG A 65 4.75 -3.47 -1.91
C ARG A 65 3.49 -3.92 -2.66
N LYS A 66 3.32 -5.23 -2.85
CA LYS A 66 2.10 -5.81 -3.45
C LYS A 66 0.85 -5.37 -2.68
N ARG A 67 0.89 -5.47 -1.35
CA ARG A 67 -0.25 -5.10 -0.51
C ARG A 67 -0.61 -3.63 -0.59
N VAL A 68 0.39 -2.74 -0.60
CA VAL A 68 0.19 -1.30 -0.71
C VAL A 68 -0.47 -0.94 -2.05
N VAL A 69 -0.04 -1.57 -3.15
CA VAL A 69 -0.69 -1.40 -4.46
C VAL A 69 -2.15 -1.79 -4.42
N TRP A 70 -2.46 -2.98 -3.92
CA TRP A 70 -3.83 -3.45 -3.77
C TRP A 70 -4.66 -2.50 -2.88
N LEU A 71 -4.09 -2.06 -1.76
CA LEU A 71 -4.72 -1.14 -0.82
C LEU A 71 -5.09 0.19 -1.48
N MET A 72 -4.17 0.77 -2.26
CA MET A 72 -4.46 2.00 -3.04
C MET A 72 -5.64 1.79 -3.98
N GLY A 73 -5.72 0.64 -4.65
CA GLY A 73 -6.86 0.26 -5.49
C GLY A 73 -8.19 0.19 -4.74
N GLN A 74 -8.18 -0.27 -3.48
CA GLN A 74 -9.40 -0.29 -2.66
C GLN A 74 -9.87 1.11 -2.24
N TRP A 75 -8.94 2.06 -2.04
CA TRP A 75 -9.26 3.38 -1.50
C TRP A 75 -9.51 4.45 -2.56
N VAL A 76 -8.91 4.33 -3.76
CA VAL A 76 -9.06 5.31 -4.84
C VAL A 76 -10.52 5.51 -5.27
N GLY A 77 -11.34 4.46 -5.17
CA GLY A 77 -12.78 4.49 -5.47
C GLY A 77 -13.66 4.91 -4.29
N VAL A 78 -13.11 5.00 -3.08
CA VAL A 78 -13.88 5.29 -1.85
C VAL A 78 -13.59 6.69 -1.35
N LYS A 79 -12.33 6.99 -1.01
CA LYS A 79 -11.92 8.28 -0.47
C LYS A 79 -10.44 8.53 -0.77
N MET A 80 -10.21 9.20 -1.89
CA MET A 80 -8.91 9.75 -2.25
C MET A 80 -9.11 11.04 -3.04
N SER A 81 -8.38 12.09 -2.67
CA SER A 81 -8.49 13.36 -3.39
C SER A 81 -8.01 13.24 -4.83
N VAL A 82 -8.75 13.88 -5.75
CA VAL A 82 -8.50 13.79 -7.20
C VAL A 82 -7.10 14.30 -7.58
N ASN A 83 -6.58 15.28 -6.86
CA ASN A 83 -5.23 15.83 -7.04
C ASN A 83 -4.11 14.82 -6.72
N LEU A 84 -4.38 13.75 -5.98
CA LEU A 84 -3.39 12.70 -5.67
C LEU A 84 -3.41 11.55 -6.68
N ARG A 85 -4.41 11.47 -7.56
CA ARG A 85 -4.50 10.42 -8.58
C ARG A 85 -3.29 10.40 -9.53
N PRO A 86 -2.74 11.54 -9.99
CA PRO A 86 -1.52 11.52 -10.79
C PRO A 86 -0.35 10.83 -10.08
N ALA A 87 -0.15 11.11 -8.79
CA ALA A 87 0.91 10.48 -7.99
C ALA A 87 0.65 8.98 -7.78
N LEU A 88 -0.62 8.57 -7.59
CA LEU A 88 -0.99 7.16 -7.53
C LEU A 88 -0.65 6.45 -8.85
N TYR A 89 -1.04 7.01 -10.00
CA TYR A 89 -0.75 6.41 -11.30
C TYR A 89 0.75 6.35 -11.58
N GLU A 90 1.51 7.38 -11.24
CA GLU A 90 2.97 7.38 -11.35
C GLU A 90 3.59 6.26 -10.52
N ALA A 91 3.14 6.09 -9.27
CA ALA A 91 3.62 5.02 -8.40
C ALA A 91 3.29 3.63 -8.95
N VAL A 92 2.06 3.42 -9.44
CA VAL A 92 1.63 2.11 -10.00
C VAL A 92 2.36 1.81 -11.31
N LEU A 93 2.53 2.80 -12.20
CA LEU A 93 3.29 2.65 -13.44
C LEU A 93 4.75 2.28 -13.18
N GLY A 94 5.38 2.91 -12.17
CA GLY A 94 6.75 2.57 -11.77
C GLY A 94 6.93 1.12 -11.31
N LEU A 95 5.86 0.47 -10.86
CA LEU A 95 5.87 -0.93 -10.42
C LEU A 95 5.62 -1.93 -11.54
N LEU A 96 5.30 -1.49 -12.76
CA LEU A 96 5.20 -2.35 -13.94
C LEU A 96 6.56 -2.73 -14.54
N ASP A 97 7.64 -2.07 -14.08
CA ASP A 97 9.01 -2.30 -14.54
C ASP A 97 9.38 -3.78 -14.52
N THR A 98 10.05 -4.26 -15.57
CA THR A 98 10.45 -5.66 -15.71
C THR A 98 11.35 -6.20 -14.59
N GLN A 99 12.08 -5.33 -13.90
CA GLN A 99 12.97 -5.65 -12.78
C GLN A 99 12.22 -5.75 -11.44
N GLU A 100 10.96 -5.34 -11.39
CA GLU A 100 10.13 -5.48 -10.19
C GLU A 100 9.64 -6.93 -10.01
N ASP A 101 9.33 -7.32 -8.77
CA ASP A 101 8.84 -8.68 -8.48
C ASP A 101 7.54 -8.97 -9.26
N LEU A 102 7.47 -10.16 -9.87
CA LEU A 102 6.33 -10.55 -10.72
C LEU A 102 4.98 -10.41 -10.01
N ALA A 103 4.89 -10.76 -8.72
CA ALA A 103 3.63 -10.67 -7.99
C ALA A 103 3.20 -9.21 -7.74
N VAL A 104 4.17 -8.31 -7.58
CA VAL A 104 3.92 -6.86 -7.45
C VAL A 104 3.48 -6.29 -8.80
N ARG A 105 4.14 -6.68 -9.90
CA ARG A 105 3.79 -6.24 -11.26
C ARG A 105 2.38 -6.65 -11.67
N LEU A 106 1.98 -7.90 -11.37
CA LEU A 106 0.64 -8.39 -11.66
C LEU A 106 -0.43 -7.62 -10.88
N GLU A 107 -0.17 -7.32 -9.61
CA GLU A 107 -1.08 -6.52 -8.79
C GLU A 107 -1.19 -5.08 -9.30
N ALA A 108 -0.07 -4.48 -9.70
CA ALA A 108 -0.04 -3.14 -10.31
C ALA A 108 -0.87 -3.10 -11.60
N ALA A 109 -0.72 -4.10 -12.47
CA ALA A 109 -1.50 -4.20 -13.70
C ALA A 109 -3.00 -4.41 -13.43
N GLN A 110 -3.38 -5.11 -12.36
CA GLN A 110 -4.77 -5.34 -11.98
C GLN A 110 -5.44 -4.10 -11.34
N THR A 111 -4.63 -3.22 -10.74
CA THR A 111 -5.09 -2.00 -10.05
C THR A 111 -5.32 -0.83 -11.02
N LEU A 112 -4.65 -0.81 -12.18
CA LEU A 112 -4.90 0.13 -13.28
C LEU A 112 -6.20 -0.18 -14.02
#